data_AF-A0ABD2KIX6-F1
#
_entry.id   AF-A0ABD2KIX6-F1
#
_cell.length_a   1.000
_cell.length_b   1.000
_cell.length_c   1.000
_cell.angle_alpha   90.00
_cell.angle_beta   90.00
_cell.angle_gamma   90.00
#
_symmetry.space_group_name_H-M   'P 1'
#
loop_
_entity.id
_entity.type
_entity.pdbx_description
1 polymer ?
#
loop_
_entity_poly.entity_id
_entity_poly.type
_entity_poly.pdbx_seq_one_letter_code
_entity_poly.pdbx_strand_id
1 'polypeptide(L)'
;MNHSAQYYYNDTSQEVKKAIQMELDFVHRLLLSIQNENLLAIEAMRNQIMKRSMESMENWQNKAHQTEIIDEKTEQLNKTNKNNHGQRRAKRQLANCKICGRQSQYSFYGVRSCEGCKQFFRRVVTKQILFTCPRRNGIGNMVKCRGCRLDKCLVAGMDPTLINVPQSDKFKQFLANLEKRKRSTMLMQKW
;
A
#
# COMPACT_ATOMS: atom_id res chain seq x y z
N MET A 1 -83.00 -31.09 8.67
CA MET A 1 -82.05 -32.00 9.35
C MET A 1 -80.56 -31.78 8.98
N ASN A 2 -80.11 -30.60 8.48
CA ASN A 2 -78.72 -30.42 8.00
C ASN A 2 -77.86 -29.37 8.73
N HIS A 3 -78.33 -28.75 9.83
CA HIS A 3 -77.55 -27.69 10.49
C HIS A 3 -76.32 -28.19 11.27
N SER A 4 -76.32 -29.44 11.76
CA SER A 4 -75.22 -29.96 12.61
C SER A 4 -73.97 -30.35 11.82
N ALA A 5 -74.13 -30.88 10.58
CA ALA A 5 -73.01 -31.27 9.74
C ALA A 5 -72.23 -30.06 9.19
N GLN A 6 -72.93 -28.96 8.89
CA GLN A 6 -72.33 -27.71 8.40
C GLN A 6 -71.58 -26.96 9.52
N TYR A 7 -72.07 -27.03 10.76
CA TYR A 7 -71.37 -26.50 11.93
C TYR A 7 -70.09 -27.30 12.22
N TYR A 8 -70.16 -28.63 12.22
CA TYR A 8 -69.00 -29.51 12.41
C TYR A 8 -67.95 -29.37 11.29
N TYR A 9 -68.37 -29.23 10.03
CA TYR A 9 -67.46 -28.98 8.90
C TYR A 9 -66.79 -27.59 8.97
N ASN A 10 -67.53 -26.56 9.40
CA ASN A 10 -66.96 -25.24 9.60
C ASN A 10 -66.00 -25.19 10.78
N ASP A 11 -66.27 -25.94 11.86
CA ASP A 11 -65.40 -26.02 13.04
C ASP A 11 -64.10 -26.77 12.72
N THR A 12 -64.20 -27.93 12.07
CA THR A 12 -63.03 -28.68 11.56
C THR A 12 -62.23 -27.88 10.53
N SER A 13 -62.87 -27.09 9.66
CA SER A 13 -62.17 -26.17 8.75
C SER A 13 -61.43 -25.05 9.50
N GLN A 14 -61.99 -24.52 10.59
CA GLN A 14 -61.33 -23.53 11.43
C GLN A 14 -60.16 -24.13 12.24
N GLU A 15 -60.29 -25.36 12.74
CA GLU A 15 -59.22 -26.07 13.42
C GLU A 15 -58.05 -26.36 12.48
N VAL A 16 -58.32 -26.82 11.24
CA VAL A 16 -57.29 -27.01 10.21
C VAL A 16 -56.60 -25.69 9.86
N LYS A 17 -57.35 -24.59 9.73
CA LYS A 17 -56.76 -23.26 9.51
C LYS A 17 -55.87 -22.81 10.67
N LYS A 18 -56.29 -23.05 11.92
CA LYS A 18 -55.48 -22.76 13.11
C LYS A 18 -54.20 -23.61 13.14
N ALA A 19 -54.29 -24.89 12.81
CA ALA A 19 -53.14 -25.78 12.74
C ALA A 19 -52.13 -25.34 11.68
N ILE A 20 -52.61 -25.00 10.46
CA ILE A 20 -51.75 -24.47 9.40
C ILE A 20 -51.12 -23.13 9.81
N GLN A 21 -51.89 -22.25 10.47
CA GLN A 21 -51.36 -20.97 10.96
C GLN A 21 -50.28 -21.17 12.03
N MET A 22 -50.45 -22.14 12.94
CA MET A 22 -49.43 -22.47 13.94
C MET A 22 -48.14 -22.98 13.30
N GLU A 23 -48.23 -23.81 12.26
CA GLU A 23 -47.08 -24.30 11.49
C GLU A 23 -46.39 -23.15 10.72
N LEU A 24 -47.17 -22.28 10.07
CA LEU A 24 -46.64 -21.10 9.39
C LEU A 24 -45.93 -20.16 10.37
N ASP A 25 -46.51 -19.94 11.54
CA ASP A 25 -45.90 -19.11 12.59
C ASP A 25 -44.61 -19.75 13.13
N PHE A 26 -44.55 -21.07 13.23
CA PHE A 26 -43.33 -21.79 13.61
C PHE A 26 -42.22 -21.62 12.57
N VAL A 27 -42.53 -21.85 11.29
CA VAL A 27 -41.57 -21.66 10.19
C VAL A 27 -41.10 -20.21 10.11
N HIS A 28 -42.02 -19.24 10.27
CA HIS A 28 -41.69 -17.82 10.27
C HIS A 28 -40.75 -17.45 11.44
N ARG A 29 -41.01 -17.95 12.66
CA ARG A 29 -40.13 -17.76 13.81
C ARG A 29 -38.75 -18.38 13.60
N LEU A 30 -38.67 -19.57 13.01
CA LEU A 30 -37.41 -20.24 12.71
C LEU A 30 -36.59 -19.45 11.68
N LEU A 31 -37.23 -18.96 10.61
CA LEU A 31 -36.58 -18.14 9.59
C LEU A 31 -36.06 -16.81 10.16
N LEU A 32 -36.85 -16.13 11.01
CA LEU A 32 -36.41 -14.91 11.68
C LEU A 32 -35.21 -15.15 12.61
N SER A 33 -35.20 -16.27 13.34
CA SER A 33 -34.06 -16.66 14.18
C SER A 33 -32.80 -16.86 13.35
N ILE A 34 -32.89 -17.56 12.22
CA ILE A 34 -31.75 -17.80 11.32
C ILE A 34 -31.26 -16.48 10.68
N GLN A 35 -32.18 -15.60 10.27
CA GLN A 35 -31.82 -14.28 9.74
C GLN A 35 -31.12 -13.41 10.78
N ASN A 36 -31.57 -13.45 12.03
CA ASN A 36 -30.99 -12.68 13.13
C ASN A 36 -29.58 -13.17 13.51
N GLU A 37 -29.38 -14.49 13.59
CA GLU A 37 -28.06 -15.12 13.78
C GLU A 37 -27.07 -14.70 12.68
N ASN A 38 -27.51 -14.74 11.41
CA ASN A 38 -26.69 -14.30 10.28
C ASN A 38 -26.34 -12.80 10.35
N LEU A 39 -27.29 -11.96 10.76
CA LEU A 39 -27.07 -10.52 10.92
C LEU A 39 -26.07 -10.24 12.05
N LEU A 40 -26.19 -10.92 13.18
CA LEU A 40 -25.25 -10.82 14.30
C LEU A 40 -23.84 -11.30 13.90
N ALA A 41 -23.72 -12.36 13.10
CA ALA A 41 -22.43 -12.81 12.57
C ALA A 41 -21.81 -11.77 11.62
N ILE A 42 -22.60 -11.16 10.74
CA ILE A 42 -22.13 -10.09 9.84
C ILE A 42 -21.70 -8.85 10.62
N GLU A 43 -22.48 -8.44 11.64
CA GLU A 43 -22.14 -7.33 12.52
C GLU A 43 -20.89 -7.62 13.35
N ALA A 44 -20.73 -8.85 13.85
CA ALA A 44 -19.51 -9.28 14.55
C ALA A 44 -18.29 -9.22 13.62
N MET A 45 -18.40 -9.68 12.37
CA MET A 45 -17.33 -9.57 11.38
C MET A 45 -17.00 -8.12 11.06
N ARG A 46 -18.01 -7.27 10.86
CA ARG A 46 -17.84 -5.82 10.64
C ARG A 46 -17.13 -5.16 11.82
N ASN A 47 -17.52 -5.50 13.04
CA ASN A 47 -16.92 -4.99 14.27
C ASN A 47 -15.48 -5.49 14.44
N GLN A 48 -15.17 -6.74 14.09
CA GLN A 48 -13.80 -7.26 14.06
C GLN A 48 -12.93 -6.52 13.03
N ILE A 49 -13.44 -6.26 11.83
CA ILE A 49 -12.71 -5.51 10.79
C ILE A 49 -12.43 -4.08 11.27
N MET A 50 -13.42 -3.42 11.88
CA MET A 50 -13.23 -2.08 12.45
C MET A 50 -12.21 -2.11 13.59
N LYS A 51 -12.31 -3.06 14.52
CA LYS A 51 -11.36 -3.22 15.63
C LYS A 51 -9.94 -3.43 15.14
N ARG A 52 -9.73 -4.32 14.16
CA ARG A 52 -8.41 -4.57 13.56
C ARG A 52 -7.85 -3.35 12.82
N SER A 53 -8.73 -2.53 12.24
CA SER A 53 -8.35 -1.26 11.60
C SER A 53 -7.93 -0.21 12.63
N MET A 54 -8.64 -0.11 13.76
CA MET A 54 -8.28 0.78 14.87
C MET A 54 -6.99 0.34 15.57
N GLU A 55 -6.82 -0.95 15.86
CA GLU A 55 -5.57 -1.51 16.42
C GLU A 55 -4.38 -1.26 15.49
N SER A 56 -4.59 -1.36 14.17
CA SER A 56 -3.55 -1.03 13.19
C SER A 56 -3.18 0.46 13.22
N MET A 57 -4.17 1.34 13.41
CA MET A 57 -3.95 2.79 13.52
C MET A 57 -3.22 3.16 14.83
N GLU A 58 -3.64 2.57 15.94
CA GLU A 58 -3.01 2.75 17.27
C GLU A 58 -1.58 2.22 17.27
N ASN A 59 -1.31 1.07 16.65
CA ASN A 59 0.05 0.55 16.49
C ASN A 59 0.92 1.47 15.62
N TRP A 60 0.35 2.08 14.56
CA TRP A 60 1.05 3.10 13.78
C TRP A 60 1.34 4.38 14.58
N GLN A 61 0.40 4.85 15.39
CA GLN A 61 0.59 6.01 16.27
C GLN A 61 1.64 5.72 17.36
N ASN A 62 1.58 4.56 18.00
CA ASN A 62 2.57 4.13 18.98
C ASN A 62 3.95 3.97 18.35
N LYS A 63 4.04 3.45 17.13
CA LYS A 63 5.30 3.37 16.38
C LYS A 63 5.84 4.76 16.01
N ALA A 64 4.98 5.69 15.63
CA ALA A 64 5.35 7.08 15.37
C ALA A 64 5.85 7.79 16.65
N HIS A 65 5.15 7.59 17.77
CA HIS A 65 5.54 8.14 19.06
C HIS A 65 6.83 7.52 19.60
N GLN A 66 7.04 6.22 19.38
CA GLN A 66 8.29 5.56 19.73
C GLN A 66 9.47 6.05 18.89
N THR A 67 9.25 6.38 17.60
CA THR A 67 10.27 7.09 16.80
C THR A 67 10.56 8.50 17.31
N GLU A 68 9.54 9.23 17.79
CA GLU A 68 9.72 10.56 18.41
C GLU A 68 10.47 10.48 19.75
N ILE A 69 10.15 9.51 20.63
CA ILE A 69 10.88 9.30 21.89
C ILE A 69 12.33 8.87 21.64
N ILE A 70 12.59 8.07 20.60
CA ILE A 70 13.96 7.72 20.20
C ILE A 70 14.71 8.97 19.73
N ASP A 71 14.07 9.84 18.95
CA ASP A 71 14.65 11.13 18.54
C ASP A 71 14.91 12.05 19.75
N GLU A 72 13.99 12.09 20.72
CA GLU A 72 14.08 12.95 21.92
C GLU A 72 15.13 12.43 22.93
N LYS A 73 15.27 11.11 23.12
CA LYS A 73 16.35 10.51 23.91
C LYS A 73 17.72 10.69 23.24
N THR A 74 17.77 10.65 21.91
CA THR A 74 18.97 11.00 21.14
C THR A 74 19.33 12.48 21.33
N GLU A 75 18.35 13.34 21.59
CA GLU A 75 18.54 14.77 21.85
C GLU A 75 18.99 15.08 23.30
N GLN A 76 18.58 14.29 24.29
CA GLN A 76 19.01 14.45 25.69
C GLN A 76 20.47 14.03 25.93
N LEU A 77 20.95 12.95 25.30
CA LEU A 77 22.38 12.56 25.33
C LEU A 77 23.32 13.60 24.71
N ASN A 78 22.80 14.49 23.85
CA ASN A 78 23.56 15.57 23.24
C ASN A 78 23.64 16.85 24.11
N LYS A 79 22.87 16.95 25.21
CA LYS A 79 22.79 18.18 26.03
C LYS A 79 23.86 18.33 27.11
N THR A 80 24.50 17.25 27.57
CA THR A 80 25.59 17.32 28.57
C THR A 80 26.95 17.74 27.99
N ASN A 81 27.07 17.87 26.67
CA ASN A 81 28.31 18.25 25.98
C ASN A 81 28.35 19.76 25.58
N LYS A 82 27.77 20.63 26.41
CA LYS A 82 27.44 22.04 26.12
C LYS A 82 28.43 23.09 26.63
N ASN A 83 29.70 22.75 26.85
CA ASN A 83 30.73 23.74 27.20
C ASN A 83 31.68 24.12 26.05
N ASN A 84 31.32 23.80 24.80
CA ASN A 84 31.98 24.35 23.60
C ASN A 84 30.93 24.64 22.52
N HIS A 85 30.26 25.79 22.66
CA HIS A 85 29.19 26.26 21.79
C HIS A 85 29.72 26.66 20.41
N GLY A 86 29.80 25.68 19.50
CA GLY A 86 30.00 25.92 18.07
C GLY A 86 30.22 24.63 17.28
N GLN A 87 29.20 24.18 16.56
CA GLN A 87 29.31 23.26 15.41
C GLN A 87 29.50 21.74 15.63
N ARG A 88 28.70 21.05 16.45
CA ARG A 88 28.60 19.57 16.32
C ARG A 88 27.17 19.04 16.46
N ARG A 89 26.27 19.49 15.58
CA ARG A 89 25.16 18.62 15.12
C ARG A 89 25.85 17.48 14.38
N ALA A 90 25.74 16.23 14.85
CA ALA A 90 26.32 15.09 14.14
C ALA A 90 25.94 15.21 12.65
N LYS A 91 26.93 15.48 11.80
CA LYS A 91 26.72 15.69 10.36
C LYS A 91 26.04 14.43 9.85
N ARG A 92 24.72 14.45 9.62
CA ARG A 92 24.11 13.55 8.63
C ARG A 92 24.99 13.71 7.40
N GLN A 93 25.80 12.70 7.08
CA GLN A 93 26.84 12.83 6.06
C GLN A 93 26.16 13.20 4.75
N LEU A 94 26.18 14.49 4.42
CA LEU A 94 25.77 15.00 3.14
C LEU A 94 26.75 14.42 2.14
N ALA A 95 26.26 13.54 1.29
CA ALA A 95 27.09 12.92 0.28
C ALA A 95 26.43 13.10 -1.09
N ASN A 96 27.10 12.69 -2.16
CA ASN A 96 26.64 13.02 -3.52
C ASN A 96 25.62 12.01 -4.08
N CYS A 97 24.61 12.49 -4.79
CA CYS A 97 23.63 11.70 -5.53
C CYS A 97 24.36 10.78 -6.51
N LYS A 98 24.15 9.46 -6.42
CA LYS A 98 24.81 8.48 -7.30
C LYS A 98 24.49 8.65 -8.79
N ILE A 99 23.46 9.44 -9.12
CA ILE A 99 22.99 9.64 -10.50
C ILE A 99 23.58 10.90 -11.13
N CYS A 100 23.54 12.04 -10.42
CA CYS A 100 23.90 13.35 -10.98
C CYS A 100 24.96 14.12 -10.16
N GLY A 101 25.45 13.57 -9.06
CA GLY A 101 26.47 14.20 -8.21
C GLY A 101 25.97 15.28 -7.26
N ARG A 102 24.77 15.85 -7.44
CA ARG A 102 24.20 16.84 -6.50
C ARG A 102 24.10 16.29 -5.08
N GLN A 103 24.25 17.16 -4.08
CA GLN A 103 24.15 16.81 -2.67
C GLN A 103 22.81 16.12 -2.36
N SER A 104 22.84 15.04 -1.60
CA SER A 104 21.64 14.36 -1.10
C SER A 104 21.87 13.76 0.27
N GLN A 105 20.87 13.95 1.12
CA GLN A 105 20.81 13.37 2.46
C GLN A 105 20.13 11.99 2.49
N TYR A 106 19.34 11.64 1.48
CA TYR A 106 18.41 10.52 1.55
C TYR A 106 18.56 9.55 0.37
N SER A 107 18.07 8.33 0.59
CA SER A 107 17.91 7.30 -0.44
C SER A 107 16.46 7.27 -0.90
N PHE A 108 16.27 7.19 -2.20
CA PHE A 108 14.95 7.04 -2.82
C PHE A 108 15.02 5.85 -3.78
N TYR A 109 13.99 5.00 -3.72
CA TYR A 109 13.87 3.82 -4.57
C TYR A 109 15.14 2.93 -4.54
N GLY A 110 15.70 2.71 -3.34
CA GLY A 110 16.90 1.88 -3.13
C GLY A 110 18.25 2.58 -3.32
N VAL A 111 18.31 3.83 -3.81
CA VAL A 111 19.58 4.51 -4.13
C VAL A 111 19.67 5.92 -3.56
N ARG A 112 20.83 6.26 -3.00
CA ARG A 112 21.14 7.62 -2.53
C ARG A 112 21.09 8.61 -3.69
N SER A 113 20.08 9.48 -3.68
CA SER A 113 19.75 10.32 -4.84
C SER A 113 19.10 11.63 -4.43
N CYS A 114 19.27 12.68 -5.24
CA CYS A 114 18.64 13.98 -4.98
C CYS A 114 17.16 13.97 -5.37
N GLU A 115 16.37 14.90 -4.84
CA GLU A 115 14.93 15.03 -5.12
C GLU A 115 14.63 15.09 -6.63
N GLY A 116 15.46 15.80 -7.41
CA GLY A 116 15.29 15.85 -8.86
C GLY A 116 15.45 14.50 -9.57
N CYS A 117 16.27 13.57 -9.06
CA CYS A 117 16.43 12.23 -9.63
C CYS A 117 15.33 11.29 -9.16
N LYS A 118 14.90 11.41 -7.90
CA LYS A 118 13.68 10.77 -7.40
C LYS A 118 12.48 11.10 -8.28
N GLN A 119 12.19 12.40 -8.49
CA GLN A 119 11.03 12.80 -9.30
C GLN A 119 11.14 12.35 -10.76
N PHE A 120 12.35 12.42 -11.35
CA PHE A 120 12.59 11.93 -12.69
C PHE A 120 12.28 10.43 -12.82
N PHE A 121 12.82 9.60 -11.92
CA PHE A 121 12.61 8.16 -11.94
C PHE A 121 11.15 7.80 -11.69
N ARG A 122 10.48 8.47 -10.74
CA ARG A 122 9.03 8.31 -10.51
C ARG A 122 8.23 8.57 -11.79
N ARG A 123 8.52 9.66 -12.52
CA ARG A 123 7.84 9.96 -13.79
C ARG A 123 8.08 8.90 -14.85
N VAL A 124 9.30 8.38 -14.97
CA VAL A 124 9.62 7.29 -15.91
C VAL A 124 8.75 6.07 -15.63
N VAL A 125 8.64 5.66 -14.36
CA VAL A 125 7.89 4.46 -13.96
C VAL A 125 6.38 4.68 -14.07
N THR A 126 5.85 5.75 -13.49
CA THR A 126 4.41 6.05 -13.52
C THR A 126 3.88 6.28 -14.92
N LYS A 127 4.68 6.87 -15.81
CA LYS A 127 4.28 7.11 -17.22
C LYS A 127 4.77 6.04 -18.18
N GLN A 128 5.52 5.05 -17.70
CA GLN A 128 6.09 3.95 -18.50
C GLN A 128 6.89 4.46 -19.72
N ILE A 129 7.73 5.50 -19.53
CA ILE A 129 8.47 6.17 -20.62
C ILE A 129 9.90 5.64 -20.71
N LEU A 130 10.28 5.11 -21.88
CA LEU A 130 11.66 4.71 -22.19
C LEU A 130 12.35 5.78 -23.04
N PHE A 131 13.14 6.64 -22.40
CA PHE A 131 13.87 7.69 -23.12
C PHE A 131 15.00 7.12 -23.99
N THR A 132 15.10 7.58 -25.23
CA THR A 132 16.19 7.22 -26.15
C THR A 132 17.36 8.20 -26.03
N CYS A 133 18.60 7.70 -26.04
CA CYS A 133 19.79 8.55 -26.12
C CYS A 133 20.03 8.94 -27.59
N PRO A 134 20.11 10.23 -27.95
CA PRO A 134 20.34 10.65 -29.34
C PRO A 134 21.72 10.21 -29.87
N ARG A 135 22.71 10.10 -28.96
CA ARG A 135 24.11 9.86 -29.32
C ARG A 135 24.48 8.39 -29.40
N ARG A 136 23.59 7.47 -29.00
CA ARG A 136 23.80 6.00 -28.87
C ARG A 136 25.03 5.54 -28.06
N ASN A 137 25.88 6.46 -27.63
CA ASN A 137 27.06 6.20 -26.84
C ASN A 137 26.65 6.19 -25.36
N GLY A 138 26.77 5.02 -24.73
CA GLY A 138 26.46 4.82 -23.32
C GLY A 138 27.10 5.88 -22.43
N ILE A 139 26.34 6.33 -21.41
CA ILE A 139 26.74 7.06 -20.19
C ILE A 139 27.65 8.31 -20.32
N GLY A 140 28.08 8.70 -21.53
CA GLY A 140 29.16 9.66 -21.76
C GLY A 140 28.80 11.14 -21.69
N ASN A 141 27.63 11.54 -21.15
CA ASN A 141 27.37 12.93 -20.76
C ASN A 141 26.21 13.06 -19.75
N MET A 142 26.58 13.39 -18.52
CA MET A 142 26.06 12.85 -17.25
C MET A 142 24.70 13.36 -16.75
N VAL A 143 24.15 14.48 -17.27
CA VAL A 143 22.92 15.09 -16.67
C VAL A 143 21.90 15.62 -17.68
N LYS A 144 22.32 16.00 -18.89
CA LYS A 144 21.42 16.63 -19.88
C LYS A 144 20.56 15.63 -20.66
N CYS A 145 21.06 14.43 -20.93
CA CYS A 145 20.31 13.42 -21.70
C CYS A 145 19.36 12.62 -20.80
N ARG A 146 18.07 12.63 -21.11
CA ARG A 146 17.04 11.84 -20.39
C ARG A 146 17.28 10.33 -20.51
N GLY A 147 17.74 9.85 -21.67
CA GLY A 147 18.12 8.45 -21.88
C GLY A 147 19.27 8.03 -20.97
N CYS A 148 20.42 8.73 -21.03
CA CYS A 148 21.57 8.43 -20.18
C CYS A 148 21.28 8.58 -18.68
N ARG A 149 20.39 9.51 -18.30
CA ARG A 149 19.97 9.66 -16.91
C ARG A 149 19.17 8.46 -16.42
N LEU A 150 18.27 7.94 -17.26
CA LEU A 150 17.55 6.70 -16.96
C LEU A 150 18.54 5.51 -16.85
N ASP A 151 19.49 5.41 -17.77
CA ASP A 151 20.52 4.36 -17.72
C ASP A 151 21.29 4.37 -16.39
N LYS A 152 21.69 5.55 -15.92
CA LYS A 152 22.34 5.70 -14.61
C LYS A 152 21.45 5.30 -13.45
N CYS A 153 20.16 5.65 -13.48
CA CYS A 153 19.21 5.21 -12.47
C CYS A 153 19.18 3.69 -12.37
N LEU A 154 19.10 2.99 -13.51
CA LEU A 154 19.04 1.54 -13.57
C LEU A 154 20.36 0.87 -13.14
N VAL A 155 21.49 1.37 -13.63
CA VAL A 155 22.83 0.84 -13.28
C VAL A 155 23.13 1.05 -11.80
N ALA A 156 22.77 2.21 -11.23
CA ALA A 156 22.96 2.49 -9.82
C ALA A 156 22.04 1.68 -8.89
N GLY A 157 21.02 1.00 -9.46
CA GLY A 157 20.12 0.11 -8.72
C GLY A 157 18.82 0.74 -8.26
N MET A 158 18.31 1.78 -8.93
CA MET A 158 16.97 2.30 -8.61
C MET A 158 15.89 1.27 -8.95
N ASP A 159 15.06 0.95 -7.96
CA ASP A 159 14.06 -0.10 -8.06
C ASP A 159 12.67 0.48 -8.42
N PRO A 160 12.13 0.18 -9.62
CA PRO A 160 10.81 0.64 -10.04
C PRO A 160 9.66 -0.01 -9.26
N THR A 161 9.89 -1.15 -8.60
CA THR A 161 8.84 -1.87 -7.84
C THR A 161 8.47 -1.15 -6.54
N LEU A 162 9.34 -0.27 -6.05
CA LEU A 162 9.10 0.58 -4.87
C LEU A 162 8.20 1.79 -5.15
N ILE A 163 7.67 1.91 -6.37
CA ILE A 163 6.73 2.97 -6.75
C ILE A 163 5.35 2.36 -6.91
N ASN A 164 4.38 2.87 -6.16
CA ASN A 164 2.99 2.42 -6.25
C ASN A 164 2.37 2.81 -7.61
N VAL A 165 2.13 1.80 -8.45
CA VAL A 165 1.45 1.91 -9.74
C VAL A 165 0.55 0.69 -9.97
N PRO A 166 -0.56 0.82 -10.73
CA PRO A 166 -1.40 -0.31 -11.08
C PRO A 166 -0.62 -1.41 -11.81
N GLN A 167 -0.68 -2.63 -11.29
CA GLN A 167 -0.03 -3.79 -11.88
C GLN A 167 -0.84 -4.28 -13.07
N SER A 168 -0.39 -3.92 -14.27
CA SER A 168 -0.98 -4.33 -15.56
C SER A 168 0.04 -5.11 -16.38
N ASP A 169 -0.40 -5.91 -17.36
CA ASP A 169 0.54 -6.62 -18.23
C ASP A 169 1.43 -5.66 -19.03
N LYS A 170 0.88 -4.49 -19.40
CA LYS A 170 1.66 -3.39 -19.96
C LYS A 170 2.78 -2.93 -19.03
N PHE A 171 2.51 -2.83 -17.73
CA PHE A 171 3.52 -2.49 -16.73
C PHE A 171 4.58 -3.60 -16.56
N LYS A 172 4.17 -4.88 -16.52
CA LYS A 172 5.10 -6.01 -16.48
C LYS A 172 6.04 -5.99 -17.69
N GLN A 173 5.51 -5.73 -18.88
CA GLN A 173 6.32 -5.60 -20.09
C GLN A 173 7.27 -4.39 -20.04
N PHE A 174 6.82 -3.27 -19.47
CA PHE A 174 7.67 -2.12 -19.22
C PHE A 174 8.84 -2.47 -18.27
N LEU A 175 8.60 -3.21 -17.18
CA LEU A 175 9.66 -3.67 -16.27
C LEU A 175 10.68 -4.57 -16.98
N ALA A 176 10.21 -5.52 -17.81
CA ALA A 176 11.08 -6.37 -18.61
C ALA A 176 11.98 -5.56 -19.55
N ASN A 177 11.44 -4.49 -20.15
CA ASN A 177 12.21 -3.58 -21.01
C ASN A 177 13.26 -2.79 -20.23
N LEU A 178 12.95 -2.33 -19.00
CA LEU A 178 13.94 -1.69 -18.14
C LEU A 178 15.09 -2.64 -17.76
N GLU A 179 14.77 -3.89 -17.45
CA GLU A 179 15.79 -4.89 -17.11
C GLU A 179 16.67 -5.24 -18.31
N LYS A 180 16.09 -5.43 -19.50
CA LYS A 180 16.84 -5.61 -20.75
C LYS A 180 17.78 -4.42 -20.99
N ARG A 181 17.27 -3.19 -20.82
CA ARG A 181 18.06 -1.96 -20.98
C ARG A 181 19.22 -1.88 -19.98
N LYS A 182 18.98 -2.19 -18.71
CA LYS A 182 20.01 -2.22 -17.65
C LYS A 182 21.15 -3.16 -18.03
N ARG A 183 20.83 -4.40 -18.46
CA ARG A 183 21.83 -5.39 -18.90
C ARG A 183 22.65 -4.88 -20.08
N SER A 184 21.98 -4.34 -21.11
CA SER A 184 22.68 -3.76 -22.26
C SER A 184 23.63 -2.62 -21.86
N THR A 185 23.22 -1.75 -20.93
CA THR A 185 24.09 -0.66 -20.49
C THR A 185 25.28 -1.14 -19.65
N MET A 186 25.10 -2.12 -18.76
CA MET A 186 26.19 -2.66 -17.96
C MET A 186 27.27 -3.33 -18.82
N LEU A 187 26.88 -4.00 -19.91
CA LEU A 187 27.83 -4.62 -20.86
C LEU A 187 28.70 -3.57 -21.58
N MET A 188 28.17 -2.38 -21.84
CA MET A 188 28.93 -1.28 -22.48
C MET A 188 29.97 -0.62 -21.57
N GLN A 189 30.00 -0.94 -20.26
CA GLN A 189 30.94 -0.37 -19.28
C GLN A 189 32.12 -1.29 -18.94
N LYS A 190 32.24 -2.47 -19.58
CA LYS A 190 33.22 -3.51 -19.25
C LYS A 190 34.56 -3.43 -20.02
N TRP A 191 34.92 -2.29 -20.60
CA TRP A 191 36.18 -2.11 -21.34
C TRP A 191 36.98 -0.96 -20.77
#